data_AF-A0A803NLA6-F1
#
_entry.id   AF-A0A803NLA6-F1
#
_cell.length_a   1.000
_cell.length_b   1.000
_cell.length_c   1.000
_cell.angle_alpha   90.00
_cell.angle_beta   90.00
_cell.angle_gamma   90.00
#
_symmetry.space_group_name_H-M   'P 1'
#
loop_
_entity.id
_entity.type
_entity.pdbx_description
1 polymer ?
#
loop_
_entity_poly.entity_id
_entity_poly.type
_entity_poly.pdbx_seq_one_letter_code
_entity_poly.pdbx_strand_id
1 'polypeptide(L)'
;MASVPSPYQTHVPLPSHPDEKSPIAEPQIFVVPIHIVTHASQLPAEFLEPSSERQIVIGFDCEGADLCRHGALCIMQLAFPDAIYLVDAIQGGEMLIKACKPALESSYITKVIHDCKRDSEFGIKLNNVVDTQIAYSLIEEQEGRARSSDDYISFVGLLADPRYCGISYLEKEEVRVLLRQDPKFWTYRPLSELMVRAAADDVRFLLYIYHKMMAKLNERTLWYLQFRGALYCRCYCVNDNNYADWPSLPPVPDNLIVEGKAPEEEILSVLDVPPGKMGCIIGRRGATILLIKESCNAEILIGGSRGPPDKVFIIGAVKEVRKAEAMLRGRMLDL
;
A
#
# COMPACT_ATOMS: atom_id res chain seq x y z
N MET A 1 -32.84 -9.84 -1.08
CA MET A 1 -33.41 -9.02 0.01
C MET A 1 -32.96 -7.60 -0.23
N ALA A 2 -33.86 -6.62 -0.18
CA ALA A 2 -33.49 -5.21 -0.30
C ALA A 2 -32.55 -4.85 0.86
N SER A 3 -31.40 -4.22 0.56
CA SER A 3 -30.45 -3.80 1.58
C SER A 3 -31.09 -2.72 2.46
N VAL A 4 -30.93 -2.85 3.78
CA VAL A 4 -31.29 -1.78 4.71
C VAL A 4 -30.41 -0.56 4.37
N PRO A 5 -30.97 0.66 4.25
CA PRO A 5 -30.17 1.86 3.98
C PRO A 5 -29.10 2.03 5.05
N SER A 6 -27.85 2.25 4.65
CA SER A 6 -26.80 2.50 5.65
C SER A 6 -27.05 3.83 6.35
N PRO A 7 -26.94 3.89 7.70
CA PRO A 7 -27.00 5.15 8.42
C PRO A 7 -25.74 6.02 8.22
N TYR A 8 -24.67 5.47 7.62
CA TYR A 8 -23.41 6.15 7.39
C TYR A 8 -23.25 6.52 5.92
N GLN A 9 -22.82 7.75 5.65
CA GLN A 9 -22.53 8.26 4.32
C GLN A 9 -21.23 9.06 4.32
N THR A 10 -20.61 9.16 3.16
CA THR A 10 -19.46 10.05 2.93
C THR A 10 -19.45 10.58 1.50
N HIS A 11 -18.49 11.45 1.24
CA HIS A 11 -18.24 12.05 -0.06
C HIS A 11 -17.06 11.35 -0.73
N VAL A 12 -17.28 10.75 -1.90
CA VAL A 12 -16.23 10.20 -2.75
C VAL A 12 -16.06 11.11 -3.96
N PRO A 13 -14.87 11.72 -4.16
CA PRO A 13 -14.57 12.42 -5.41
C PRO A 13 -14.25 11.41 -6.51
N LEU A 14 -14.73 11.68 -7.72
CA LEU A 14 -14.34 10.97 -8.95
C LEU A 14 -14.07 11.99 -10.06
N PRO A 15 -13.26 11.63 -11.07
CA PRO A 15 -13.09 12.47 -12.25
C PRO A 15 -14.41 12.63 -13.01
N SER A 16 -14.65 13.81 -13.59
CA SER A 16 -15.84 14.11 -14.39
C SER A 16 -15.96 13.27 -15.66
N HIS A 17 -14.82 12.88 -16.25
CA HIS A 17 -14.73 11.91 -17.35
C HIS A 17 -13.49 11.00 -17.19
N PRO A 18 -13.57 9.71 -17.54
CA PRO A 18 -12.45 8.77 -17.43
C PRO A 18 -11.22 9.15 -18.28
N ASP A 19 -11.45 9.81 -19.42
CA ASP A 19 -10.43 10.15 -20.42
C ASP A 19 -10.00 11.63 -20.40
N GLU A 20 -10.47 12.42 -19.42
CA GLU A 20 -10.15 13.85 -19.37
C GLU A 20 -8.72 14.08 -18.89
N LYS A 21 -7.84 14.41 -19.83
CA LYS A 21 -6.43 14.78 -19.56
C LYS A 21 -6.28 16.18 -18.95
N SER A 22 -7.38 16.91 -18.73
CA SER A 22 -7.33 18.26 -18.18
C SER A 22 -6.99 18.21 -16.68
N PRO A 23 -5.88 18.83 -16.25
CA PRO A 23 -5.52 18.89 -14.84
C PRO A 23 -6.54 19.67 -13.99
N ILE A 24 -7.39 20.49 -14.63
CA ILE A 24 -8.16 21.59 -14.04
C ILE A 24 -9.65 21.21 -13.84
N ALA A 25 -10.12 20.07 -14.35
CA ALA A 25 -11.51 19.67 -14.16
C ALA A 25 -11.81 19.44 -12.67
N GLU A 26 -12.80 20.15 -12.14
CA GLU A 26 -13.28 19.99 -10.77
C GLU A 26 -13.81 18.55 -10.55
N PRO A 27 -13.51 17.92 -9.40
CA PRO A 27 -14.00 16.57 -9.11
C PRO A 27 -15.54 16.57 -8.99
N GLN A 28 -16.18 15.54 -9.54
CA GLN A 28 -17.56 15.24 -9.17
C GLN A 28 -17.57 14.56 -7.81
N ILE A 29 -18.34 15.11 -6.88
CA ILE A 29 -18.44 14.59 -5.51
C ILE A 29 -19.75 13.82 -5.38
N PHE A 30 -19.65 12.52 -5.11
CA PHE A 30 -20.79 11.64 -4.91
C PHE A 30 -21.01 11.40 -3.42
N VAL A 31 -22.26 11.49 -2.97
CA VAL A 31 -22.65 11.01 -1.65
C VAL A 31 -22.87 9.51 -1.76
N VAL A 32 -22.05 8.73 -1.07
CA VAL A 32 -22.08 7.27 -1.10
C VAL A 32 -22.30 6.69 0.30
N PRO A 33 -22.99 5.55 0.42
CA PRO A 33 -23.12 4.84 1.69
C PRO A 33 -21.78 4.23 2.15
N ILE A 34 -21.62 4.14 3.47
CA ILE A 34 -20.57 3.32 4.10
C ILE A 34 -21.24 2.10 4.73
N HIS A 35 -20.89 0.90 4.31
CA HIS A 35 -21.44 -0.35 4.83
C HIS A 35 -20.48 -1.01 5.83
N ILE A 36 -20.96 -1.34 7.03
CA ILE A 36 -20.24 -2.23 7.95
C ILE A 36 -20.60 -3.67 7.56
N VAL A 37 -19.59 -4.44 7.14
CA VAL A 37 -19.75 -5.78 6.60
C VAL A 37 -19.31 -6.80 7.64
N THR A 38 -20.22 -7.70 8.01
CA THR A 38 -19.96 -8.84 8.90
C THR A 38 -20.20 -10.19 8.22
N HIS A 39 -20.80 -10.20 7.03
CA HIS A 39 -21.09 -11.38 6.23
C HIS A 39 -20.72 -11.15 4.77
N ALA A 40 -20.14 -12.17 4.12
CA ALA A 40 -19.67 -12.07 2.74
C ALA A 40 -20.76 -11.62 1.76
N SER A 41 -22.01 -12.05 1.95
CA SER A 41 -23.16 -11.69 1.11
C SER A 41 -23.50 -10.19 1.10
N GLN A 42 -22.88 -9.38 1.96
CA GLN A 42 -23.03 -7.92 1.96
C GLN A 42 -22.01 -7.22 1.05
N LEU A 43 -21.04 -7.95 0.48
CA LEU A 43 -20.07 -7.44 -0.47
C LEU A 43 -20.60 -7.53 -1.91
N PRO A 44 -20.08 -6.69 -2.83
CA PRO A 44 -20.41 -6.79 -4.25
C PRO A 44 -20.07 -8.17 -4.83
N ALA A 45 -20.97 -8.73 -5.65
CA ALA A 45 -20.75 -10.04 -6.28
C ALA A 45 -19.49 -10.05 -7.17
N GLU A 46 -19.27 -8.98 -7.92
CA GLU A 46 -18.05 -8.75 -8.73
C GLU A 46 -16.75 -8.69 -7.94
N PHE A 47 -16.81 -8.40 -6.63
CA PHE A 47 -15.66 -8.50 -5.74
C PHE A 47 -15.46 -9.94 -5.29
N LEU A 48 -16.52 -10.63 -4.87
CA LEU A 48 -16.44 -12.03 -4.42
C LEU A 48 -16.06 -13.00 -5.55
N GLU A 49 -16.47 -12.70 -6.78
CA GLU A 49 -16.32 -13.53 -7.97
C GLU A 49 -15.61 -12.73 -9.08
N PRO A 50 -14.30 -12.44 -8.94
CA PRO A 50 -13.54 -11.70 -9.94
C PRO A 50 -13.52 -12.44 -11.28
N SER A 51 -13.76 -11.72 -12.38
CA SER A 51 -13.84 -12.28 -13.73
C SER A 51 -12.91 -11.56 -14.69
N SER A 52 -12.33 -12.29 -15.66
CA SER A 52 -11.57 -11.70 -16.76
C SER A 52 -12.42 -10.79 -17.65
N GLU A 53 -13.73 -10.99 -17.68
CA GLU A 53 -14.67 -10.20 -18.49
C GLU A 53 -14.87 -8.78 -17.95
N ARG A 54 -14.58 -8.54 -16.67
CA ARG A 54 -14.79 -7.25 -16.03
C ARG A 54 -13.65 -6.91 -15.08
N GLN A 55 -12.82 -5.97 -15.51
CA GLN A 55 -11.83 -5.35 -14.64
C GLN A 55 -12.51 -4.33 -13.73
N ILE A 56 -12.18 -4.33 -12.44
CA ILE A 56 -12.62 -3.28 -11.50
C ILE A 56 -11.43 -2.70 -10.75
N VAL A 57 -11.57 -1.46 -10.30
CA VAL A 57 -10.57 -0.74 -9.51
C VAL A 57 -11.19 -0.37 -8.17
N ILE A 58 -10.49 -0.68 -7.08
CA ILE A 58 -10.95 -0.37 -5.72
C ILE A 58 -9.85 0.36 -4.94
N GLY A 59 -10.23 1.24 -4.02
CA GLY A 59 -9.33 1.68 -2.96
C GLY A 59 -9.27 0.62 -1.86
N PHE A 60 -8.09 0.37 -1.32
CA PHE A 60 -7.88 -0.66 -0.29
C PHE A 60 -6.95 -0.13 0.80
N ASP A 61 -7.30 -0.43 2.06
CA ASP A 61 -6.46 -0.23 3.23
C ASP A 61 -6.81 -1.28 4.30
N CYS A 62 -5.97 -1.39 5.34
CA CYS A 62 -6.16 -2.28 6.47
C CYS A 62 -5.85 -1.61 7.81
N GLU A 63 -6.68 -1.87 8.82
CA GLU A 63 -6.45 -1.39 10.18
C GLU A 63 -6.51 -2.53 11.21
N GLY A 64 -5.74 -2.39 12.29
CA GLY A 64 -5.72 -3.38 13.36
C GLY A 64 -4.81 -3.05 14.53
N ALA A 65 -4.75 -3.97 15.48
CA ALA A 65 -3.91 -3.87 16.67
C ALA A 65 -2.64 -4.66 16.47
N ASP A 66 -1.49 -4.07 16.79
CA ASP A 66 -0.16 -4.69 16.72
C ASP A 66 0.16 -5.37 15.37
N LEU A 67 -0.34 -4.81 14.25
CA LEU A 67 -0.19 -5.27 12.86
C LEU A 67 1.28 -5.63 12.53
N CYS A 68 1.67 -6.88 12.81
CA CYS A 68 3.00 -7.49 12.70
C CYS A 68 2.95 -8.94 13.28
N ARG A 69 3.70 -9.26 14.36
CA ARG A 69 3.98 -10.64 14.81
C ARG A 69 2.82 -11.38 15.48
N HIS A 70 1.97 -10.64 16.17
CA HIS A 70 0.80 -11.13 16.91
C HIS A 70 -0.43 -10.25 16.65
N GLY A 71 -0.34 -9.42 15.60
CA GLY A 71 -1.35 -8.45 15.29
C GLY A 71 -2.62 -9.10 14.78
N ALA A 72 -3.75 -8.46 15.10
CA ALA A 72 -5.04 -8.87 14.59
C ALA A 72 -5.51 -7.85 13.55
N LEU A 73 -5.73 -8.31 12.32
CA LEU A 73 -6.54 -7.56 11.36
C LEU A 73 -7.90 -7.29 12.00
N CYS A 74 -8.26 -6.03 12.11
CA CYS A 74 -9.53 -5.64 12.72
C CYS A 74 -10.55 -5.20 11.67
N ILE A 75 -10.10 -4.47 10.65
CA ILE A 75 -10.95 -3.93 9.58
C ILE A 75 -10.16 -3.93 8.26
N MET A 76 -10.81 -4.30 7.16
CA MET A 76 -10.37 -3.93 5.80
C MET A 76 -11.30 -2.88 5.22
N GLN A 77 -10.76 -1.85 4.60
CA GLN A 77 -11.54 -0.78 3.97
C GLN A 77 -11.51 -0.95 2.46
N LEU A 78 -12.69 -1.02 1.83
CA LEU A 78 -12.84 -1.14 0.38
C LEU A 78 -13.61 0.07 -0.15
N ALA A 79 -12.97 0.90 -0.98
CA ALA A 79 -13.66 1.98 -1.68
C ALA A 79 -14.01 1.58 -3.11
N PHE A 80 -15.31 1.60 -3.41
CA PHE A 80 -15.87 1.50 -4.75
C PHE A 80 -16.35 2.90 -5.21
N PRO A 81 -16.61 3.09 -6.51
CA PRO A 81 -17.15 4.36 -7.01
C PRO A 81 -18.47 4.79 -6.35
N ASP A 82 -19.29 3.82 -5.93
CA ASP A 82 -20.65 4.03 -5.45
C ASP A 82 -20.87 3.70 -3.96
N ALA A 83 -19.87 3.14 -3.26
CA ALA A 83 -19.97 2.77 -1.85
C ALA A 83 -18.59 2.53 -1.20
N ILE A 84 -18.53 2.61 0.13
CA ILE A 84 -17.39 2.12 0.91
C ILE A 84 -17.84 0.95 1.77
N TYR A 85 -17.04 -0.11 1.82
CA TYR A 85 -17.29 -1.29 2.65
C TYR A 85 -16.20 -1.41 3.71
N LEU A 86 -16.59 -1.36 4.98
CA LEU A 86 -15.74 -1.61 6.13
C LEU A 86 -15.96 -3.06 6.57
N VAL A 87 -15.05 -3.94 6.13
CA VAL A 87 -15.08 -5.38 6.41
C VAL A 87 -14.59 -5.62 7.83
N ASP A 88 -15.51 -5.96 8.73
CA ASP A 88 -15.23 -6.20 10.14
C ASP A 88 -14.63 -7.60 10.33
N ALA A 89 -13.30 -7.66 10.38
CA ALA A 89 -12.55 -8.90 10.54
C ALA A 89 -12.81 -9.59 11.89
N ILE A 90 -13.19 -8.82 12.92
CA ILE A 90 -13.46 -9.34 14.27
C ILE A 90 -14.83 -10.01 14.31
N GLN A 91 -15.89 -9.28 13.92
CA GLN A 91 -17.25 -9.82 13.97
C GLN A 91 -17.53 -10.83 12.85
N GLY A 92 -17.01 -10.61 11.64
CA GLY A 92 -17.18 -11.52 10.52
C GLY A 92 -16.22 -12.72 10.52
N GLY A 93 -15.13 -12.62 11.27
CA GLY A 93 -14.17 -13.69 11.49
C GLY A 93 -13.47 -14.19 10.22
N GLU A 94 -12.80 -15.33 10.35
CA GLU A 94 -11.96 -15.92 9.29
C GLU A 94 -12.75 -16.21 7.99
N MET A 95 -14.02 -16.59 8.10
CA MET A 95 -14.87 -16.89 6.93
C MET A 95 -15.06 -15.65 6.04
N LEU A 96 -15.28 -14.48 6.62
CA LEU A 96 -15.40 -13.24 5.87
C LEU A 96 -14.06 -12.86 5.22
N ILE A 97 -12.95 -12.97 5.95
CA ILE A 97 -11.62 -12.68 5.40
C ILE A 97 -11.27 -13.62 4.25
N LYS A 98 -11.57 -14.92 4.38
CA LYS A 98 -11.41 -15.91 3.31
C LYS A 98 -12.23 -15.57 2.08
N ALA A 99 -13.44 -15.03 2.25
CA ALA A 99 -14.29 -14.61 1.14
C ALA A 99 -13.74 -13.40 0.36
N CYS A 100 -12.91 -12.56 0.99
CA CYS A 100 -12.24 -11.45 0.31
C CYS A 100 -11.00 -11.89 -0.49
N LYS A 101 -10.39 -13.04 -0.19
CA LYS A 101 -9.14 -13.48 -0.81
C LYS A 101 -9.20 -13.58 -2.34
N PRO A 102 -10.22 -14.19 -2.96
CA PRO A 102 -10.30 -14.27 -4.42
C PRO A 102 -10.13 -12.90 -5.07
N ALA A 103 -10.76 -11.87 -4.51
CA ALA A 103 -10.70 -10.51 -5.00
C ALA A 103 -9.31 -9.88 -4.86
N LEU A 104 -8.74 -9.99 -3.65
CA LEU A 104 -7.50 -9.34 -3.27
C LEU A 104 -6.28 -9.98 -3.96
N GLU A 105 -6.32 -11.27 -4.23
CA GLU A 105 -5.26 -12.02 -4.94
C GLU A 105 -5.48 -12.06 -6.48
N SER A 106 -6.63 -11.59 -6.96
CA SER A 106 -6.96 -11.56 -8.40
C SER A 106 -6.17 -10.53 -9.18
N SER A 107 -5.77 -10.88 -10.39
CA SER A 107 -5.24 -9.95 -11.39
C SER A 107 -6.32 -9.07 -12.02
N TYR A 108 -7.60 -9.42 -11.89
CA TYR A 108 -8.72 -8.72 -12.52
C TYR A 108 -9.28 -7.54 -11.70
N ILE A 109 -8.82 -7.41 -10.46
CA ILE A 109 -9.18 -6.29 -9.59
C ILE A 109 -7.91 -5.52 -9.27
N THR A 110 -7.87 -4.24 -9.64
CA THR A 110 -6.78 -3.36 -9.25
C THR A 110 -7.02 -2.84 -7.84
N LYS A 111 -6.05 -3.03 -6.93
CA LYS A 111 -6.10 -2.48 -5.57
C LYS A 111 -5.25 -1.22 -5.52
N VAL A 112 -5.88 -0.07 -5.39
CA VAL A 112 -5.20 1.21 -5.17
C VAL A 112 -4.95 1.35 -3.68
N ILE A 113 -3.68 1.49 -3.30
CA ILE A 113 -3.23 1.53 -1.90
C ILE A 113 -2.26 2.69 -1.75
N HIS A 114 -2.10 3.22 -0.53
CA HIS A 114 -1.01 4.13 -0.21
C HIS A 114 -0.01 3.43 0.72
N ASP A 115 1.21 3.15 0.23
CA ASP A 115 2.23 2.39 0.95
C ASP A 115 1.80 0.94 1.30
N CYS A 116 1.78 0.07 0.29
CA CYS A 116 1.27 -1.30 0.41
C CYS A 116 2.17 -2.29 1.16
N LYS A 117 3.26 -1.83 1.77
CA LYS A 117 4.33 -2.69 2.32
C LYS A 117 3.89 -3.65 3.43
N ARG A 118 2.80 -3.34 4.14
CA ARG A 118 2.30 -4.15 5.27
C ARG A 118 0.93 -4.80 5.01
N ASP A 119 0.31 -4.54 3.87
CA ASP A 119 -1.08 -4.92 3.65
C ASP A 119 -1.28 -6.39 3.24
N SER A 120 -0.17 -7.11 3.00
CA SER A 120 -0.19 -8.55 2.71
C SER A 120 0.08 -9.44 3.93
N GLU A 121 0.21 -8.87 5.14
CA GLU A 121 0.64 -9.59 6.35
C GLU A 121 -0.39 -10.59 6.93
N PHE A 122 -1.59 -10.70 6.35
CA PHE A 122 -2.70 -11.56 6.85
C PHE A 122 -2.94 -12.82 6.01
N GLY A 123 -1.89 -13.33 5.38
CA GLY A 123 -1.97 -14.50 4.50
C GLY A 123 -2.76 -14.22 3.22
N ILE A 124 -2.92 -12.94 2.87
CA ILE A 124 -3.48 -12.47 1.60
C ILE A 124 -2.31 -12.01 0.74
N LYS A 125 -2.16 -12.59 -0.45
CA LYS A 125 -1.09 -12.22 -1.37
C LYS A 125 -1.61 -11.22 -2.39
N LEU A 126 -1.55 -9.94 -2.05
CA LEU A 126 -2.05 -8.88 -2.93
C LEU A 126 -1.42 -8.98 -4.33
N ASN A 127 -2.26 -8.87 -5.34
CA ASN A 127 -1.89 -8.91 -6.76
C ASN A 127 -2.45 -7.68 -7.48
N ASN A 128 -1.88 -7.24 -8.59
CA ASN A 128 -2.38 -6.07 -9.34
C ASN A 128 -2.61 -4.83 -8.43
N VAL A 129 -1.56 -4.46 -7.68
CA VAL A 129 -1.57 -3.30 -6.78
C VAL A 129 -1.04 -2.06 -7.48
N VAL A 130 -1.72 -0.94 -7.26
CA VAL A 130 -1.24 0.40 -7.60
C VAL A 130 -0.97 1.15 -6.31
N ASP A 131 0.32 1.31 -6.00
CA ASP A 131 0.76 2.06 -4.84
C ASP A 131 0.92 3.55 -5.19
N THR A 132 0.09 4.39 -4.58
CA THR A 132 0.08 5.83 -4.83
C THR A 132 1.34 6.54 -4.35
N GLN A 133 2.05 6.01 -3.36
CA GLN A 133 3.34 6.56 -2.90
C GLN A 133 4.44 6.28 -3.93
N ILE A 134 4.48 5.06 -4.49
CA ILE A 134 5.39 4.72 -5.58
C ILE A 134 5.07 5.56 -6.83
N ALA A 135 3.79 5.66 -7.20
CA ALA A 135 3.35 6.43 -8.35
C ALA A 135 3.74 7.91 -8.23
N TYR A 136 3.59 8.50 -7.04
CA TYR A 136 4.03 9.86 -6.77
C TYR A 136 5.54 10.01 -7.04
N SER A 137 6.39 9.19 -6.43
CA SER A 137 7.84 9.27 -6.63
C SER A 137 8.25 9.10 -8.10
N LEU A 138 7.60 8.19 -8.84
CA LEU A 138 7.85 8.00 -10.26
C LEU A 138 7.45 9.24 -11.09
N ILE A 139 6.35 9.90 -10.76
CA ILE A 139 5.93 11.15 -11.42
C ILE A 139 6.96 12.26 -11.16
N GLU A 140 7.45 12.39 -9.92
CA GLU A 140 8.49 13.37 -9.57
C GLU A 140 9.80 13.11 -10.35
N GLU A 141 10.21 11.85 -10.46
CA GLU A 141 11.38 11.43 -11.24
C GLU A 141 11.23 11.78 -12.73
N GLN A 142 10.05 11.56 -13.33
CA GLN A 142 9.76 11.97 -14.71
C GLN A 142 9.86 13.47 -14.92
N GLU A 143 9.50 14.26 -13.91
CA GLU A 143 9.57 15.72 -13.92
C GLU A 143 11.00 16.23 -13.63
N GLY A 144 11.98 15.34 -13.49
CA GLY A 144 13.40 15.67 -13.32
C GLY A 144 13.81 15.96 -11.88
N ARG A 145 12.96 15.68 -10.89
CA ARG A 145 13.35 15.79 -9.48
C ARG A 145 14.25 14.63 -9.09
N ALA A 146 15.31 14.94 -8.33
CA ALA A 146 16.22 13.93 -7.85
C ALA A 146 15.52 13.01 -6.84
N ARG A 147 15.76 11.71 -6.96
CA ARG A 147 15.29 10.71 -6.01
C ARG A 147 15.96 10.92 -4.67
N SER A 148 15.19 11.11 -3.61
CA SER A 148 15.63 11.01 -2.22
C SER A 148 15.11 9.70 -1.63
N SER A 149 15.99 8.89 -1.05
CA SER A 149 15.64 7.58 -0.50
C SER A 149 14.80 7.63 0.79
N ASP A 150 14.64 8.82 1.39
CA ASP A 150 13.88 9.02 2.64
C ASP A 150 12.73 10.05 2.48
N ASP A 151 12.46 10.58 1.28
CA ASP A 151 11.39 11.58 1.05
C ASP A 151 10.08 10.92 0.57
N TYR A 152 9.51 10.06 1.42
CA TYR A 152 8.21 9.45 1.15
C TYR A 152 7.09 10.44 1.45
N ILE A 153 6.27 10.72 0.44
CA ILE A 153 5.04 11.49 0.66
C ILE A 153 4.08 10.68 1.54
N SER A 154 3.62 11.29 2.63
CA SER A 154 2.57 10.71 3.46
C SER A 154 1.21 10.82 2.76
N PHE A 155 0.24 9.98 3.14
CA PHE A 155 -1.10 10.07 2.54
C PHE A 155 -1.73 11.45 2.73
N VAL A 156 -1.57 12.07 3.91
CA VAL A 156 -2.06 13.44 4.18
C VAL A 156 -1.33 14.47 3.32
N GLY A 157 -0.01 14.32 3.14
CA GLY A 157 0.76 15.16 2.22
C GLY A 157 0.28 15.04 0.77
N LEU A 158 -0.06 13.81 0.34
CA LEU A 158 -0.60 13.54 -0.99
C LEU A 158 -1.98 14.17 -1.19
N LEU A 159 -2.85 14.13 -0.19
CA LEU A 159 -4.15 14.82 -0.22
C LEU A 159 -3.97 16.35 -0.28
N ALA A 160 -2.96 16.89 0.41
CA ALA A 160 -2.69 18.32 0.42
C ALA A 160 -2.08 18.84 -0.89
N ASP A 161 -1.47 17.98 -1.70
CA ASP A 161 -0.86 18.39 -2.97
C ASP A 161 -1.96 18.84 -3.97
N PRO A 162 -1.88 20.09 -4.49
CA PRO A 162 -2.90 20.68 -5.36
C PRO A 162 -2.99 20.01 -6.74
N ARG A 163 -2.01 19.19 -7.13
CA ARG A 163 -2.06 18.40 -8.37
C ARG A 163 -3.05 17.23 -8.28
N TYR A 164 -3.40 16.83 -7.05
CA TYR A 164 -4.33 15.75 -6.77
C TYR A 164 -5.57 16.34 -6.08
N CYS A 165 -5.64 16.32 -4.74
CA CYS A 165 -6.85 16.76 -4.04
C CYS A 165 -6.80 18.23 -3.61
N GLY A 166 -5.63 18.78 -3.27
CA GLY A 166 -5.51 20.15 -2.73
C GLY A 166 -6.26 20.37 -1.41
N ILE A 167 -6.51 19.31 -0.64
CA ILE A 167 -7.27 19.35 0.61
C ILE A 167 -6.30 19.25 1.78
N SER A 168 -6.24 20.29 2.60
CA SER A 168 -5.53 20.25 3.87
C SER A 168 -6.35 19.47 4.89
N TYR A 169 -5.84 18.32 5.31
CA TYR A 169 -6.54 17.37 6.18
C TYR A 169 -5.94 17.35 7.60
N LEU A 170 -5.70 18.54 8.17
CA LEU A 170 -5.05 18.70 9.49
C LEU A 170 -5.79 17.96 10.60
N GLU A 171 -7.13 17.96 10.55
CA GLU A 171 -7.97 17.25 11.52
C GLU A 171 -7.71 15.74 11.52
N LYS A 172 -7.33 15.13 10.38
CA LYS A 172 -6.99 13.71 10.31
C LYS A 172 -5.66 13.40 10.97
N GLU A 173 -4.71 14.34 10.97
CA GLU A 173 -3.46 14.14 11.71
C GLU A 173 -3.72 14.17 13.22
N GLU A 174 -4.58 15.07 13.70
CA GLU A 174 -5.00 15.11 15.11
C GLU A 174 -5.74 13.83 15.52
N VAL A 175 -6.67 13.36 14.68
CA VAL A 175 -7.35 12.08 14.89
C VAL A 175 -6.32 10.96 14.94
N ARG A 176 -5.40 10.86 13.97
CA ARG A 176 -4.35 9.82 13.96
C ARG A 176 -3.48 9.84 15.21
N VAL A 177 -3.18 11.01 15.77
CA VAL A 177 -2.47 11.10 17.06
C VAL A 177 -3.29 10.47 18.18
N LEU A 178 -4.59 10.77 18.27
CA LEU A 178 -5.50 10.15 19.25
C LEU A 178 -5.60 8.63 19.03
N LEU A 179 -5.71 8.18 17.77
CA LEU A 179 -5.77 6.77 17.41
C LEU A 179 -4.54 5.99 17.89
N ARG A 180 -3.34 6.59 17.74
CA ARG A 180 -2.08 5.97 18.16
C ARG A 180 -1.90 5.86 19.68
N GLN A 181 -2.66 6.64 20.48
CA GLN A 181 -2.57 6.57 21.94
C GLN A 181 -3.24 5.32 22.50
N ASP A 182 -4.21 4.75 21.79
CA ASP A 182 -4.86 3.51 22.17
C ASP A 182 -4.50 2.38 21.19
N PRO A 183 -3.55 1.50 21.52
CA PRO A 183 -3.16 0.39 20.64
C PRO A 183 -4.28 -0.62 20.40
N LYS A 184 -5.36 -0.58 21.20
CA LYS A 184 -6.54 -1.44 21.05
C LYS A 184 -7.71 -0.75 20.36
N PHE A 185 -7.54 0.49 19.89
CA PHE A 185 -8.61 1.30 19.30
C PHE A 185 -9.47 0.52 18.30
N TRP A 186 -8.82 -0.13 17.33
CA TRP A 186 -9.50 -0.89 16.27
C TRP A 186 -10.14 -2.20 16.72
N THR A 187 -9.91 -2.65 17.95
CA THR A 187 -10.50 -3.89 18.50
C THR A 187 -11.89 -3.70 19.09
N TYR A 188 -12.29 -2.47 19.44
CA TYR A 188 -13.55 -2.21 20.11
C TYR A 188 -14.76 -2.38 19.18
N ARG A 189 -15.87 -2.88 19.72
CA ARG A 189 -17.14 -3.08 19.02
C ARG A 189 -18.34 -2.65 19.89
N PRO A 190 -19.45 -2.16 19.28
CA PRO A 190 -19.59 -1.83 17.85
C PRO A 190 -18.66 -0.68 17.44
N LEU A 191 -18.39 -0.54 16.14
CA LEU A 191 -17.56 0.57 15.64
C LEU A 191 -18.23 1.91 16.01
N SER A 192 -17.46 2.80 16.63
CA SER A 192 -17.94 4.15 16.91
C SER A 192 -18.04 4.97 15.62
N GLU A 193 -18.80 6.05 15.63
CA GLU A 193 -18.90 6.94 14.47
C GLU A 193 -17.53 7.52 14.06
N LEU A 194 -16.66 7.79 15.02
CA LEU A 194 -15.28 8.21 14.77
C LEU A 194 -14.48 7.13 14.05
N MET A 195 -14.61 5.86 14.46
CA MET A 195 -13.93 4.73 13.80
C MET A 195 -14.40 4.57 12.36
N VAL A 196 -15.71 4.65 12.13
CA VAL A 196 -16.30 4.53 10.78
C VAL A 196 -15.80 5.65 9.88
N ARG A 197 -15.80 6.90 10.35
CA ARG A 197 -15.30 8.06 9.59
C ARG A 197 -13.81 7.96 9.32
N ALA A 198 -13.00 7.67 10.33
CA ALA A 198 -11.55 7.54 10.19
C ALA A 198 -11.18 6.46 9.17
N ALA A 199 -11.77 5.27 9.27
CA ALA A 199 -11.52 4.17 8.32
C ALA A 199 -11.95 4.54 6.88
N ALA A 200 -13.11 5.17 6.70
CA ALA A 200 -13.55 5.60 5.38
C ALA A 200 -12.61 6.66 4.77
N ASP A 201 -12.07 7.55 5.59
CA ASP A 201 -11.16 8.62 5.16
C ASP A 201 -9.81 8.12 4.63
N ASP A 202 -9.39 6.91 4.97
CA ASP A 202 -8.15 6.32 4.44
C ASP A 202 -8.28 5.81 3.00
N VAL A 203 -9.51 5.50 2.53
CA VAL A 203 -9.72 4.95 1.19
C VAL A 203 -10.53 5.82 0.24
N ARG A 204 -11.38 6.73 0.73
CA ARG A 204 -12.37 7.44 -0.11
C ARG A 204 -11.79 8.31 -1.22
N PHE A 205 -10.52 8.71 -1.12
CA PHE A 205 -9.82 9.52 -2.12
C PHE A 205 -8.96 8.71 -3.09
N LEU A 206 -8.71 7.43 -2.82
CA LEU A 206 -7.72 6.63 -3.55
C LEU A 206 -8.09 6.48 -5.04
N LEU A 207 -9.37 6.28 -5.37
CA LEU A 207 -9.80 6.16 -6.76
C LEU A 207 -9.58 7.46 -7.57
N TYR A 208 -9.86 8.61 -6.96
CA TYR A 208 -9.60 9.90 -7.59
C TYR A 208 -8.11 10.13 -7.85
N ILE A 209 -7.29 9.88 -6.83
CA ILE A 209 -5.83 9.98 -6.92
C ILE A 209 -5.28 9.05 -8.00
N TYR A 210 -5.76 7.81 -8.03
CA TYR A 210 -5.43 6.82 -9.04
C TYR A 210 -5.64 7.37 -10.45
N HIS A 211 -6.83 7.87 -10.77
CA HIS A 211 -7.11 8.41 -12.09
C HIS A 211 -6.19 9.59 -12.46
N LYS A 212 -5.94 10.52 -11.51
CA LYS A 212 -5.02 11.65 -11.72
C LYS A 212 -3.57 11.19 -11.97
N MET A 213 -3.10 10.17 -11.24
CA MET A 213 -1.74 9.63 -11.39
C MET A 213 -1.58 8.82 -12.68
N MET A 214 -2.55 7.97 -13.03
CA MET A 214 -2.47 7.14 -14.23
C MET A 214 -2.41 7.98 -15.51
N ALA A 215 -3.06 9.15 -15.51
CA ALA A 215 -2.97 10.10 -16.62
C ALA A 215 -1.57 10.75 -16.80
N LYS A 216 -0.69 10.66 -15.80
CA LYS A 216 0.64 11.30 -15.77
C LYS A 216 1.79 10.33 -16.03
N LEU A 217 1.59 9.04 -15.81
CA LEU A 217 2.64 8.02 -15.97
C LEU A 217 2.79 7.64 -17.44
N ASN A 218 4.03 7.44 -17.88
CA ASN A 218 4.33 6.85 -19.18
C ASN A 218 4.45 5.33 -19.08
N GLU A 219 4.57 4.64 -20.22
CA GLU A 219 4.66 3.17 -20.26
C GLU A 219 5.77 2.60 -19.36
N ARG A 220 6.93 3.25 -19.32
CA ARG A 220 8.08 2.80 -18.53
C ARG A 220 7.80 2.91 -17.03
N THR A 221 7.23 4.03 -16.58
CA THR A 221 6.93 4.22 -15.16
C THR A 221 5.68 3.46 -14.72
N LEU A 222 4.71 3.22 -15.61
CA LEU A 222 3.61 2.29 -15.34
C LEU A 222 4.13 0.88 -15.05
N TRP A 223 5.10 0.41 -15.83
CA TRP A 223 5.75 -0.87 -15.54
C TRP A 223 6.48 -0.85 -14.19
N TYR A 224 7.31 0.16 -13.91
CA TYR A 224 7.99 0.27 -12.61
C TYR A 224 7.00 0.35 -11.44
N LEU A 225 5.86 1.00 -11.61
CA LEU A 225 4.81 1.08 -10.60
C LEU A 225 4.28 -0.32 -10.26
N GLN A 226 3.90 -1.10 -11.27
CA GLN A 226 3.42 -2.47 -11.07
C GLN A 226 4.52 -3.37 -10.48
N PHE A 227 5.74 -3.25 -10.98
CA PHE A 227 6.88 -4.06 -10.55
C PHE A 227 7.26 -3.77 -9.09
N ARG A 228 7.46 -2.48 -8.74
CA ARG A 228 7.77 -2.07 -7.36
C ARG A 228 6.61 -2.31 -6.42
N GLY A 229 5.37 -2.14 -6.86
CA GLY A 229 4.18 -2.49 -6.07
C GLY A 229 4.17 -3.97 -5.69
N ALA A 230 4.50 -4.86 -6.62
CA ALA A 230 4.62 -6.30 -6.33
C ALA A 230 5.78 -6.62 -5.37
N LEU A 231 6.91 -5.91 -5.44
CA LEU A 231 8.00 -6.03 -4.46
C LEU A 231 7.58 -5.52 -3.07
N TYR A 232 6.85 -4.40 -3.00
CA TYR A 232 6.35 -3.83 -1.75
C TYR A 232 5.34 -4.77 -1.08
N CYS A 233 4.42 -5.38 -1.82
CA CYS A 233 3.48 -6.35 -1.26
C CYS A 233 4.18 -7.56 -0.62
N ARG A 234 5.39 -7.91 -1.08
CA ARG A 234 6.22 -8.99 -0.51
C ARG A 234 7.01 -8.54 0.71
N CYS A 235 7.13 -7.24 0.97
CA CYS A 235 7.86 -6.72 2.12
C CYS A 235 7.21 -7.21 3.41
N TYR A 236 8.04 -7.44 4.44
CA TYR A 236 7.65 -7.95 5.76
C TYR A 236 6.96 -9.33 5.81
N CYS A 237 6.57 -9.88 4.66
CA CYS A 237 6.05 -11.22 4.50
C CYS A 237 7.20 -12.23 4.44
N VAL A 238 7.52 -12.89 5.57
CA VAL A 238 8.53 -13.96 5.57
C VAL A 238 7.96 -15.18 4.88
N ASN A 239 8.70 -15.68 3.90
CA ASN A 239 8.33 -16.88 3.18
C ASN A 239 9.55 -17.75 2.94
N ASP A 240 9.51 -18.99 3.41
CA ASP A 240 10.62 -19.94 3.31
C ASP A 240 10.79 -20.50 1.89
N ASN A 241 9.83 -20.26 0.98
CA ASN A 241 9.84 -20.78 -0.38
C ASN A 241 10.35 -19.79 -1.44
N ASN A 242 11.01 -18.69 -1.05
CA ASN A 242 11.46 -17.61 -1.93
C ASN A 242 10.32 -16.99 -2.77
N TYR A 243 9.13 -16.84 -2.18
CA TYR A 243 7.94 -16.26 -2.82
C TYR A 243 7.43 -17.07 -4.03
N ALA A 244 7.70 -18.37 -4.11
CA ALA A 244 7.29 -19.22 -5.23
C ALA A 244 5.76 -19.32 -5.39
N ASP A 245 5.02 -19.10 -4.31
CA ASP A 245 3.56 -19.11 -4.25
C ASP A 245 2.93 -17.70 -4.33
N TRP A 246 3.73 -16.68 -4.61
CA TRP A 246 3.26 -15.31 -4.84
C TRP A 246 2.98 -15.06 -6.33
N PRO A 247 2.12 -14.08 -6.66
CA PRO A 247 1.98 -13.61 -8.03
C PRO A 247 3.34 -13.30 -8.64
N SER A 248 3.58 -13.75 -9.87
CA SER A 248 4.82 -13.47 -10.60
C SER A 248 5.02 -11.97 -10.76
N LEU A 249 6.28 -11.51 -10.70
CA LEU A 249 6.58 -10.12 -11.02
C LEU A 249 6.23 -9.83 -12.49
N PRO A 250 5.72 -8.64 -12.81
CA PRO A 250 5.35 -8.30 -14.17
C PRO A 250 6.60 -8.34 -15.07
N PRO A 251 6.57 -9.06 -16.21
CA PRO A 251 7.69 -9.10 -17.13
C PRO A 251 7.92 -7.72 -17.74
N VAL A 252 9.14 -7.44 -18.20
CA VAL A 252 9.44 -6.22 -18.96
C VAL A 252 8.69 -6.29 -20.31
N PRO A 253 7.87 -5.28 -20.66
CA PRO A 253 7.22 -5.20 -21.96
C PRO A 253 8.22 -5.11 -23.11
N ASP A 254 7.99 -5.83 -24.21
CA ASP A 254 8.89 -5.91 -25.37
C ASP A 254 9.21 -4.53 -25.98
N ASN A 255 8.25 -3.63 -25.98
CA ASN A 255 8.40 -2.24 -26.47
C ASN A 255 9.33 -1.38 -25.60
N LEU A 256 9.57 -1.76 -24.35
CA LEU A 256 10.58 -1.14 -23.48
C LEU A 256 11.98 -1.74 -23.70
N ILE A 257 12.08 -2.86 -24.42
CA ILE A 257 13.32 -3.53 -24.80
C ILE A 257 13.75 -3.02 -26.19
N VAL A 258 14.08 -1.73 -26.29
CA VAL A 258 14.54 -1.11 -27.55
C VAL A 258 15.86 -0.37 -27.30
N GLU A 259 16.82 -0.53 -28.23
CA GLU A 259 18.11 0.17 -28.26
C GLU A 259 19.01 0.04 -27.01
N GLY A 260 19.12 -1.17 -26.44
CA GLY A 260 20.15 -1.46 -25.43
C GLY A 260 19.97 -0.76 -24.07
N LYS A 261 18.80 -0.16 -23.82
CA LYS A 261 18.45 0.50 -22.55
C LYS A 261 17.25 -0.16 -21.87
N ALA A 262 17.32 -1.48 -21.66
CA ALA A 262 16.32 -2.17 -20.86
C ALA A 262 16.17 -1.49 -19.48
N PRO A 263 14.95 -1.48 -18.90
CA PRO A 263 14.76 -1.04 -17.52
C PRO A 263 15.76 -1.74 -16.59
N GLU A 264 16.34 -0.98 -15.66
CA GLU A 264 17.22 -1.54 -14.64
C GLU A 264 16.44 -2.57 -13.81
N GLU A 265 17.03 -3.75 -13.66
CA GLU A 265 16.49 -4.83 -12.85
C GLU A 265 16.53 -4.44 -11.37
N GLU A 266 15.37 -4.49 -10.71
CA GLU A 266 15.23 -4.25 -9.28
C GLU A 266 14.82 -5.54 -8.56
N ILE A 267 15.26 -5.69 -7.31
CA ILE A 267 14.98 -6.87 -6.49
C ILE A 267 14.58 -6.46 -5.08
N LEU A 268 13.85 -7.35 -4.39
CA LEU A 268 13.73 -7.37 -2.94
C LEU A 268 14.71 -8.42 -2.41
N SER A 269 15.70 -7.99 -1.62
CA SER A 269 16.52 -8.89 -0.83
C SER A 269 16.13 -8.84 0.64
N VAL A 270 16.16 -10.00 1.29
CA VAL A 270 15.88 -10.16 2.72
C VAL A 270 17.13 -10.68 3.40
N LEU A 271 17.69 -9.86 4.29
CA LEU A 271 18.90 -10.16 5.04
C LEU A 271 18.56 -10.63 6.45
N ASP A 272 19.04 -11.82 6.81
CA ASP A 272 19.02 -12.32 8.18
C ASP A 272 20.01 -11.57 9.08
N VAL A 273 19.52 -11.16 10.25
CA VAL A 273 20.29 -10.46 11.27
C VAL A 273 20.42 -11.36 12.50
N PRO A 274 21.63 -11.80 12.87
CA PRO A 274 21.84 -12.63 14.04
C PRO A 274 21.34 -11.96 15.33
N PRO A 275 20.93 -12.74 16.35
CA PRO A 275 20.50 -12.21 17.64
C PRO A 275 21.50 -11.21 18.22
N GLY A 276 21.01 -10.05 18.65
CA GLY A 276 21.83 -8.97 19.22
C GLY A 276 22.57 -8.08 18.22
N LYS A 277 22.58 -8.42 16.92
CA LYS A 277 23.33 -7.64 15.89
C LYS A 277 22.54 -6.50 15.25
N MET A 278 21.21 -6.44 15.43
CA MET A 278 20.39 -5.36 14.87
C MET A 278 20.84 -3.97 15.34
N GLY A 279 21.29 -3.85 16.59
CA GLY A 279 21.85 -2.60 17.13
C GLY A 279 23.10 -2.11 16.38
N CYS A 280 23.92 -3.02 15.85
CA CYS A 280 25.11 -2.69 15.05
C CYS A 280 24.74 -2.14 13.66
N ILE A 281 23.65 -2.66 13.07
CA ILE A 281 23.11 -2.17 11.80
C ILE A 281 22.52 -0.76 11.96
N ILE A 282 21.66 -0.57 12.95
CA ILE A 282 20.98 0.71 13.18
C ILE A 282 21.99 1.76 13.63
N GLY A 283 22.89 1.38 14.55
CA GLY A 283 23.82 2.28 15.20
C GLY A 283 23.14 3.22 16.20
N ARG A 284 23.95 4.02 16.91
CA ARG A 284 23.43 4.98 17.90
C ARG A 284 22.53 6.01 17.20
N ARG A 285 21.28 6.12 17.66
CA ARG A 285 20.25 7.02 17.09
C ARG A 285 20.03 6.85 15.58
N GLY A 286 20.29 5.67 15.01
CA GLY A 286 20.13 5.43 13.58
C GLY A 286 21.28 5.95 12.70
N ALA A 287 22.34 6.52 13.27
CA ALA A 287 23.41 7.15 12.48
C ALA A 287 24.08 6.19 11.48
N THR A 288 24.19 4.90 11.80
CA THR A 288 24.82 3.94 10.89
C THR A 288 23.90 3.59 9.73
N ILE A 289 22.63 3.31 9.99
CA ILE A 289 21.70 2.97 8.92
C ILE A 289 21.47 4.16 7.98
N LEU A 290 21.43 5.39 8.51
CA LEU A 290 21.34 6.62 7.70
C LEU A 290 22.54 6.75 6.76
N LEU A 291 23.77 6.58 7.26
CA LEU A 291 24.97 6.61 6.42
C LEU A 291 24.97 5.54 5.32
N ILE A 292 24.47 4.33 5.62
CA ILE A 292 24.35 3.27 4.62
C ILE A 292 23.32 3.68 3.56
N LYS A 293 22.14 4.16 3.96
CA LYS A 293 21.10 4.67 3.06
C LYS A 293 21.56 5.83 2.18
N GLU A 294 22.44 6.71 2.68
CA GLU A 294 23.05 7.79 1.89
C GLU A 294 24.11 7.25 0.91
N SER A 295 24.72 6.11 1.24
CA SER A 295 25.81 5.51 0.45
C SER A 295 25.32 4.59 -0.67
N CYS A 296 24.08 4.10 -0.62
CA CYS A 296 23.49 3.27 -1.66
C CYS A 296 22.12 3.81 -2.07
N ASN A 297 21.81 3.78 -3.37
CA ASN A 297 20.51 4.20 -3.88
C ASN A 297 19.47 3.05 -3.78
N ALA A 298 19.46 2.35 -2.64
CA ALA A 298 18.54 1.28 -2.32
C ALA A 298 17.70 1.68 -1.09
N GLU A 299 16.44 1.30 -1.11
CA GLU A 299 15.55 1.41 0.03
C GLU A 299 15.90 0.33 1.05
N ILE A 300 16.16 0.72 2.29
CA ILE A 300 16.48 -0.20 3.38
C ILE A 300 15.43 -0.07 4.49
N LEU A 301 14.74 -1.16 4.73
CA LEU A 301 13.66 -1.28 5.69
C LEU A 301 14.06 -2.25 6.78
N ILE A 302 14.14 -1.73 8.00
CA ILE A 302 14.35 -2.54 9.20
C ILE A 302 13.01 -3.11 9.63
N GLY A 303 12.98 -4.42 9.93
CA GLY A 303 11.85 -5.04 10.59
C GLY A 303 11.68 -4.59 12.05
N GLY A 304 11.37 -5.51 12.96
CA GLY A 304 11.17 -5.17 14.37
C GLY A 304 9.72 -4.84 14.72
N SER A 305 9.38 -3.55 14.80
CA SER A 305 8.01 -3.08 15.05
C SER A 305 7.15 -3.00 13.79
N ARG A 306 7.78 -3.07 12.61
CA ARG A 306 7.14 -3.04 11.30
C ARG A 306 7.19 -4.37 10.56
N GLY A 307 7.80 -5.39 11.16
CA GLY A 307 7.92 -6.73 10.58
C GLY A 307 8.77 -7.66 11.45
N PRO A 308 9.35 -8.72 10.87
CA PRO A 308 10.19 -9.67 11.60
C PRO A 308 11.38 -9.00 12.32
N PRO A 309 11.73 -9.38 13.57
CA PRO A 309 12.78 -8.74 14.38
C PRO A 309 14.18 -8.78 13.78
N ASP A 310 14.42 -9.86 13.07
CA ASP A 310 15.70 -10.43 12.69
C ASP A 310 15.93 -10.32 11.18
N LYS A 311 15.15 -9.46 10.51
CA LYS A 311 15.22 -9.26 9.07
C LYS A 311 15.41 -7.78 8.72
N VAL A 312 16.19 -7.56 7.67
CA VAL A 312 16.30 -6.28 6.96
C VAL A 312 15.90 -6.52 5.52
N PHE A 313 15.00 -5.70 5.00
CA PHE A 313 14.48 -5.76 3.64
C PHE A 313 15.15 -4.66 2.82
N ILE A 314 15.69 -5.01 1.66
CA ILE A 314 16.46 -4.10 0.80
C ILE A 314 15.83 -4.14 -0.59
N ILE A 315 15.34 -3.01 -1.08
CA ILE A 315 14.62 -2.90 -2.35
C ILE A 315 15.34 -1.91 -3.26
N GLY A 316 15.53 -2.28 -4.52
CA GLY A 316 16.08 -1.37 -5.53
C GLY A 316 16.89 -2.10 -6.58
N ALA A 317 17.68 -1.35 -7.34
CA ALA A 317 18.54 -1.88 -8.39
C ALA A 317 19.49 -2.96 -7.85
N VAL A 318 19.67 -4.05 -8.58
CA VAL A 318 20.49 -5.21 -8.14
C VAL A 318 21.86 -4.77 -7.60
N LYS A 319 22.56 -3.87 -8.29
CA LYS A 319 23.90 -3.39 -7.86
C LYS A 319 23.85 -2.65 -6.52
N GLU A 320 22.86 -1.78 -6.34
CA GLU A 320 22.69 -1.00 -5.10
C GLU A 320 22.25 -1.88 -3.94
N VAL A 321 21.39 -2.87 -4.19
CA VAL A 321 20.99 -3.88 -3.20
C VAL A 321 22.20 -4.69 -2.72
N ARG A 322 23.05 -5.16 -3.64
CA ARG A 322 24.27 -5.91 -3.26
C ARG A 322 25.28 -5.04 -2.51
N LYS A 323 25.40 -3.77 -2.88
CA LYS A 323 26.21 -2.79 -2.14
C LYS A 323 25.70 -2.62 -0.70
N ALA A 324 24.39 -2.40 -0.54
CA ALA A 324 23.75 -2.28 0.77
C ALA A 324 23.95 -3.54 1.62
N GLU A 325 23.74 -4.74 1.05
CA GLU A 325 23.98 -6.02 1.73
C GLU A 325 25.41 -6.14 2.25
N ALA A 326 26.41 -5.80 1.42
CA ALA A 326 27.82 -5.87 1.81
C ALA A 326 28.12 -4.94 2.99
N MET A 327 27.61 -3.71 2.95
CA MET A 327 27.77 -2.73 4.04
C MET A 327 27.10 -3.21 5.32
N LEU A 328 25.87 -3.73 5.24
CA LEU A 328 25.13 -4.25 6.39
C LEU A 328 25.80 -5.49 6.99
N ARG A 329 26.29 -6.42 6.16
CA ARG A 329 27.03 -7.60 6.60
C ARG A 329 28.35 -7.23 7.27
N GLY A 330 29.08 -6.25 6.74
CA GLY A 330 30.28 -5.71 7.39
C GLY A 330 30.01 -5.25 8.82
N ARG A 331 28.91 -4.51 9.05
CA ARG A 331 28.50 -4.08 10.40
C ARG A 331 28.18 -5.21 11.36
N MET A 332 27.76 -6.36 10.86
CA MET A 332 27.48 -7.53 11.69
C MET A 332 28.75 -8.35 12.01
N LEU A 333 29.77 -8.27 11.16
CA LEU A 333 31.05 -8.96 11.32
C LEU A 333 32.04 -8.19 12.19
N ASP A 334 31.96 -6.87 12.23
CA ASP A 334 32.76 -6.02 13.12
C ASP A 334 32.42 -6.31 14.60
N LEU A 335 33.21 -7.20 15.22
CA LEU A 335 33.42 -7.35 16.67
C LEU A 335 34.89 -7.69 16.93
#